data_AF-A0A3E2NW27-F1
#
_entry.id   AF-A0A3E2NW27-F1
#
_cell.length_a   1.000
_cell.length_b   1.000
_cell.length_c   1.000
_cell.angle_alpha   90.00
_cell.angle_beta   90.00
_cell.angle_gamma   90.00
#
_symmetry.space_group_name_H-M   'P 1'
#
loop_
_entity.id
_entity.type
_entity.pdbx_description
1 polymer ?
#
loop_
_entity_poly.entity_id
_entity_poly.type
_entity_poly.pdbx_seq_one_letter_code
_entity_poly.pdbx_strand_id
1 'polypeptide(L)'
;MKSINIPLSNSILVVKATPTTFDYNGVPLPTGVYSLTANGEDYGEIAFEIKDVYEWEYSTDKLTQEQLDQVVYVLQRDLNGGENMDSFVFNETVDGVEHFYRITQSDGSFGVEKDGYVIAELEHEEDWIQISGMPLSEEVINKLAARIEDHYE
;
A
#
# COMPACT_ATOMS: atom_id res chain seq x y z
N MET A 1 -9.78 11.06 8.30
CA MET A 1 -8.69 11.60 7.46
C MET A 1 -7.43 10.84 7.80
N LYS A 2 -6.81 10.20 6.81
CA LYS A 2 -5.55 9.44 6.93
C LYS A 2 -4.45 10.21 6.22
N SER A 3 -3.27 10.29 6.83
CA SER A 3 -2.06 10.82 6.17
C SER A 3 -1.20 9.66 5.70
N ILE A 4 -0.76 9.71 4.45
CA ILE A 4 -0.05 8.65 3.75
C ILE A 4 1.23 9.27 3.20
N ASN A 5 2.37 8.69 3.57
CA ASN A 5 3.67 9.15 3.12
C ASN A 5 4.05 8.38 1.87
N ILE A 6 4.07 9.07 0.74
CA ILE A 6 4.47 8.51 -0.54
C ILE A 6 5.95 8.88 -0.78
N PRO A 7 6.86 7.89 -0.80
CA PRO A 7 8.26 8.16 -1.11
C PRO A 7 8.41 8.62 -2.56
N LEU A 8 9.19 9.68 -2.76
CA LEU A 8 9.67 10.18 -4.05
C LEU A 8 11.19 10.04 -4.09
N SER A 9 11.80 10.09 -5.27
CA SER A 9 13.24 9.85 -5.44
C SER A 9 14.15 10.65 -4.49
N ASN A 10 13.74 11.87 -4.09
CA ASN A 10 14.51 12.74 -3.18
C ASN A 10 13.66 13.41 -2.09
N SER A 11 12.40 13.02 -1.91
CA SER A 11 11.48 13.69 -0.99
C SER A 11 10.31 12.80 -0.59
N ILE A 12 9.43 13.29 0.28
CA ILE A 12 8.17 12.61 0.63
C ILE A 12 7.01 13.49 0.22
N LEU A 13 6.06 12.93 -0.52
CA LEU A 13 4.75 13.55 -0.74
C LEU A 13 3.80 13.04 0.35
N VAL A 14 3.20 13.95 1.12
CA VAL A 14 2.21 13.57 2.14
C VAL A 14 0.82 13.75 1.54
N VAL A 15 0.18 12.65 1.20
CA VAL A 15 -1.20 12.62 0.71
C VAL A 15 -2.15 12.43 1.88
N LYS A 16 -3.18 13.26 1.96
CA LYS A 16 -4.27 13.16 2.93
C LYS A 16 -5.50 12.60 2.24
N ALA A 17 -5.89 11.39 2.64
CA ALA A 17 -7.14 10.76 2.21
C ALA A 17 -8.25 11.06 3.22
N THR A 18 -9.31 11.72 2.76
CA THR A 18 -10.47 12.05 3.60
C THR A 18 -11.68 11.25 3.13
N PRO A 19 -12.28 10.40 3.99
CA PRO A 19 -13.44 9.61 3.59
C PRO A 19 -14.62 10.55 3.32
N THR A 20 -15.28 10.32 2.19
CA THR A 20 -16.55 10.93 1.86
C THR A 20 -17.66 10.13 2.54
N THR A 21 -18.61 10.85 3.11
CA THR A 21 -19.76 10.28 3.83
C THR A 21 -21.05 10.89 3.32
N PHE A 22 -22.10 10.08 3.29
CA PHE A 22 -23.47 10.53 3.04
C PHE A 22 -24.26 10.52 4.35
N ASP A 23 -25.04 11.57 4.61
CA ASP A 23 -25.92 11.64 5.79
C ASP A 23 -27.22 10.89 5.53
N TYR A 24 -27.44 9.81 6.29
CA TYR A 24 -28.70 9.09 6.32
C TYR A 24 -29.37 9.27 7.67
N ASN A 25 -30.36 10.16 7.74
CA ASN A 25 -31.11 10.48 8.97
C ASN A 25 -30.21 10.93 10.13
N GLY A 26 -29.21 11.77 9.86
CA GLY A 26 -28.27 12.25 10.88
C GLY A 26 -27.13 11.27 11.19
N VAL A 27 -27.04 10.15 10.47
CA VAL A 27 -25.95 9.18 10.59
C VAL A 27 -25.05 9.28 9.37
N PRO A 28 -23.77 9.64 9.51
CA PRO A 28 -22.82 9.62 8.41
C PRO A 28 -22.48 8.17 8.05
N LEU A 29 -22.79 7.77 6.82
CA LEU A 29 -22.45 6.47 6.25
C LEU A 29 -21.28 6.62 5.26
N PRO A 30 -20.32 5.67 5.24
CA PRO A 30 -19.24 5.70 4.26
C PRO A 30 -19.79 5.51 2.86
N THR A 31 -19.22 6.20 1.88
CA THR A 31 -19.59 6.04 0.45
C THR A 31 -18.64 5.16 -0.32
N GLY A 32 -17.54 4.69 0.29
CA GLY A 32 -16.46 4.01 -0.41
C GLY A 32 -15.55 4.97 -1.21
N VAL A 33 -15.66 6.28 -1.00
CA VAL A 33 -14.87 7.30 -1.71
C VAL A 33 -13.96 8.04 -0.73
N TYR A 34 -12.72 8.31 -1.14
CA TYR A 34 -11.79 9.18 -0.45
C TYR A 34 -11.35 10.33 -1.36
N SER A 35 -11.50 11.57 -0.88
CA SER A 35 -10.88 12.73 -1.51
C SER A 35 -9.41 12.83 -1.09
N LEU A 36 -8.52 13.03 -2.06
CA LEU A 36 -7.09 13.13 -1.86
C LEU A 36 -6.64 14.59 -1.91
N THR A 37 -5.83 15.01 -0.94
CA THR A 37 -5.19 16.33 -0.95
C THR A 37 -3.72 16.23 -0.59
N ALA A 38 -2.86 17.01 -1.23
CA ALA A 38 -1.46 17.12 -0.85
C ALA A 38 -0.97 18.55 -1.07
N ASN A 39 -0.12 19.05 -0.18
CA ASN A 39 0.41 20.42 -0.22
C ASN A 39 -0.68 21.54 -0.34
N GLY A 40 -1.89 21.27 0.15
CA GLY A 40 -3.02 22.20 0.06
C GLY A 40 -3.76 22.20 -1.28
N GLU A 41 -3.36 21.34 -2.21
CA GLU A 41 -4.04 21.16 -3.50
C GLU A 41 -4.90 19.90 -3.50
N ASP A 42 -5.94 19.93 -4.33
CA ASP A 42 -6.79 18.78 -4.62
C ASP A 42 -6.07 17.82 -5.59
N TYR A 43 -6.03 16.54 -5.19
CA TYR A 43 -5.42 15.45 -5.93
C TYR A 43 -6.49 14.49 -6.49
N GLY A 44 -7.76 14.86 -6.49
CA GLY A 44 -8.85 14.05 -7.01
C GLY A 44 -9.37 13.06 -5.98
N GLU A 45 -10.03 12.01 -6.46
CA GLU A 45 -10.69 11.02 -5.62
C GLU A 45 -10.26 9.61 -5.99
N ILE A 46 -10.38 8.72 -5.01
CA ILE A 46 -10.28 7.29 -5.20
C ILE A 46 -11.52 6.63 -4.60
N ALA A 47 -12.00 5.57 -5.24
CA ALA A 47 -13.24 4.91 -4.86
C ALA A 47 -13.08 3.39 -4.90
N PHE A 48 -13.88 2.69 -4.09
CA PHE A 48 -14.00 1.23 -4.09
C PHE A 48 -15.44 0.85 -3.76
N GLU A 49 -15.86 -0.36 -4.13
CA GLU A 49 -17.15 -0.87 -3.68
C GLU A 49 -17.04 -1.27 -2.20
N ILE A 50 -17.94 -0.81 -1.33
CA ILE A 50 -17.86 -1.09 0.12
C ILE A 50 -17.81 -2.60 0.45
N LYS A 51 -18.35 -3.44 -0.45
CA LYS A 51 -18.35 -4.90 -0.33
C LYS A 51 -17.07 -5.55 -0.88
N ASP A 52 -16.30 -4.82 -1.66
CA ASP A 52 -15.07 -5.27 -2.31
C ASP A 52 -14.00 -4.18 -2.23
N VAL A 53 -13.15 -4.27 -1.20
CA VAL A 53 -12.07 -3.32 -0.94
C VAL A 53 -10.80 -3.59 -1.76
N TYR A 54 -10.85 -4.55 -2.70
CA TYR A 54 -9.71 -4.95 -3.52
C TYR A 54 -9.75 -4.30 -4.90
N GLU A 55 -10.92 -3.83 -5.36
CA GLU A 55 -11.07 -3.11 -6.62
C GLU A 55 -11.22 -1.60 -6.39
N TRP A 56 -10.32 -0.82 -6.99
CA TRP A 56 -10.26 0.63 -6.82
C TRP A 56 -10.33 1.37 -8.16
N GLU A 57 -11.07 2.47 -8.16
CA GLU A 57 -11.16 3.43 -9.27
C GLU A 57 -10.55 4.79 -8.87
N TYR A 58 -9.99 5.50 -9.85
CA TYR A 58 -9.23 6.74 -9.61
C TYR A 58 -9.72 7.86 -10.52
N SER A 59 -9.87 9.07 -9.99
CA SER A 59 -10.25 10.29 -10.74
C SER A 59 -9.12 11.32 -10.83
N THR A 60 -7.87 10.86 -10.77
CA THR A 60 -6.69 11.73 -10.73
C THR A 60 -5.64 11.37 -11.77
N ASP A 61 -4.99 12.40 -12.30
CA ASP A 61 -3.80 12.32 -13.17
C ASP A 61 -2.54 12.87 -12.48
N LYS A 62 -2.66 13.31 -11.21
CA LYS A 62 -1.57 13.95 -10.44
C LYS A 62 -0.69 12.96 -9.69
N LEU A 63 -1.16 11.73 -9.51
CA LEU A 63 -0.40 10.63 -8.93
C LEU A 63 -0.08 9.61 -10.01
N THR A 64 1.12 9.04 -9.96
CA THR A 64 1.46 7.88 -10.79
C THR A 64 0.76 6.63 -10.25
N GLN A 65 0.67 5.57 -11.06
CA GLN A 65 0.08 4.31 -10.61
C GLN A 65 0.77 3.79 -9.34
N GLU A 66 2.11 3.76 -9.32
CA GLU A 66 2.86 3.37 -8.12
C GLU A 66 2.48 4.18 -6.87
N GLN A 67 2.21 5.48 -7.02
CA GLN A 67 1.81 6.34 -5.90
C GLN A 67 0.36 6.08 -5.47
N LEU A 68 -0.52 5.73 -6.41
CA LEU A 68 -1.88 5.30 -6.11
C LEU A 68 -1.89 3.96 -5.37
N ASP A 69 -1.05 3.01 -5.78
CA ASP A 69 -0.93 1.71 -5.13
C ASP A 69 -0.51 1.87 -3.65
N GLN A 70 0.40 2.82 -3.36
CA GLN A 70 0.77 3.17 -1.97
C GLN A 70 -0.42 3.69 -1.16
N VAL A 71 -1.26 4.52 -1.76
CA VAL A 71 -2.44 5.07 -1.11
C VAL A 71 -3.46 3.97 -0.84
N VAL A 72 -3.75 3.15 -1.86
CA VAL A 72 -4.68 2.03 -1.79
C VAL A 72 -4.25 1.04 -0.73
N TYR A 73 -3.00 0.58 -0.74
CA TYR A 73 -2.49 -0.38 0.23
C TYR A 73 -2.73 0.08 1.67
N VAL A 74 -2.40 1.34 1.97
CA VAL A 74 -2.55 1.88 3.33
C VAL A 74 -4.03 1.97 3.73
N LEU A 75 -4.90 2.36 2.81
CA LEU A 75 -6.34 2.46 3.08
C LEU A 75 -7.00 1.09 3.22
N GLN A 76 -6.67 0.14 2.35
CA GLN A 76 -7.18 -1.22 2.37
C GLN A 76 -6.76 -1.94 3.66
N ARG A 77 -5.51 -1.76 4.12
CA ARG A 77 -5.06 -2.26 5.42
C ARG A 77 -5.91 -1.73 6.57
N ASP A 78 -6.19 -0.42 6.59
CA ASP A 78 -7.02 0.20 7.61
C ASP A 78 -8.48 -0.30 7.54
N LEU A 79 -9.04 -0.44 6.33
CA LEU A 79 -10.39 -0.92 6.09
C LEU A 79 -10.59 -2.38 6.51
N ASN A 80 -9.56 -3.22 6.37
CA ASN A 80 -9.55 -4.62 6.81
C ASN A 80 -9.21 -4.81 8.30
N GLY A 81 -9.21 -3.73 9.08
CA GLY A 81 -9.03 -3.78 10.53
C GLY A 81 -7.58 -3.93 10.98
N GLY A 82 -6.59 -3.77 10.10
CA GLY A 82 -5.16 -3.76 10.42
C GLY A 82 -4.55 -5.07 10.94
N GLU A 83 -5.37 -6.01 11.43
CA GLU A 83 -4.95 -7.24 12.13
C GLU A 83 -5.30 -8.55 11.39
N ASN A 84 -6.05 -8.48 10.27
CA ASN A 84 -6.47 -9.68 9.53
C ASN A 84 -5.65 -9.97 8.26
N MET A 85 -4.60 -9.20 7.99
CA MET A 85 -3.67 -9.55 6.93
C MET A 85 -2.55 -10.37 7.53
N ASP A 86 -2.41 -11.61 7.06
CA ASP A 86 -1.32 -12.49 7.46
C ASP A 86 0.00 -11.78 7.11
N SER A 87 0.82 -11.53 8.12
CA SER A 87 2.02 -10.74 7.97
C SER A 87 3.10 -11.21 8.92
N PHE A 88 4.34 -11.13 8.44
CA PHE A 88 5.52 -11.40 9.24
C PHE A 88 6.55 -10.30 9.05
N VAL A 89 7.48 -10.21 10.00
CA VAL A 89 8.48 -9.14 10.07
C VAL A 89 9.87 -9.72 10.19
N PHE A 90 10.85 -9.06 9.59
CA PHE A 90 12.26 -9.40 9.76
C PHE A 90 13.15 -8.17 9.65
N ASN A 91 14.32 -8.23 10.25
CA ASN A 91 15.33 -7.19 10.11
C ASN A 91 16.43 -7.66 9.17
N GLU A 92 17.03 -6.69 8.48
CA GLU A 92 18.14 -6.94 7.58
C GLU A 92 19.10 -5.77 7.55
N THR A 93 20.40 -6.06 7.55
CA THR A 93 21.43 -5.04 7.37
C THR A 93 21.78 -4.90 5.89
N VAL A 94 21.53 -3.72 5.32
CA VAL A 94 21.94 -3.33 3.95
C VAL A 94 22.89 -2.14 4.07
N ASP A 95 24.07 -2.22 3.47
CA ASP A 95 25.10 -1.16 3.53
C ASP A 95 25.46 -0.69 4.96
N GLY A 96 25.38 -1.62 5.94
CA GLY A 96 25.66 -1.33 7.35
C GLY A 96 24.53 -0.64 8.10
N VAL A 97 23.37 -0.44 7.46
CA VAL A 97 22.14 0.09 8.07
C VAL A 97 21.15 -1.04 8.29
N GLU A 98 20.66 -1.19 9.52
CA GLU A 98 19.57 -2.12 9.82
C GLU A 98 18.24 -1.53 9.34
N HIS A 99 17.53 -2.32 8.56
CA HIS A 99 16.22 -1.99 8.01
C HIS A 99 15.19 -2.98 8.55
N PHE A 100 14.01 -2.45 8.85
CA PHE A 100 12.85 -3.23 9.29
C PHE A 100 11.97 -3.56 8.09
N TYR A 101 11.72 -4.84 7.85
CA TYR A 101 10.82 -5.30 6.81
C TYR A 101 9.56 -5.89 7.42
N ARG A 102 8.42 -5.62 6.76
CA ARG A 102 7.16 -6.33 7.00
C ARG A 102 6.63 -6.83 5.66
N ILE A 103 6.32 -8.11 5.61
CA ILE A 103 5.63 -8.72 4.47
C ILE A 103 4.18 -8.95 4.86
N THR A 104 3.26 -8.59 3.98
CA THR A 104 1.82 -8.72 4.20
C THR A 104 1.21 -9.48 3.04
N GLN A 105 0.69 -10.68 3.31
CA GLN A 105 -0.02 -11.49 2.32
C GLN A 105 -1.35 -10.82 1.95
N SER A 106 -1.62 -10.80 0.66
CA SER A 106 -2.88 -10.42 0.03
C SER A 106 -3.35 -11.56 -0.90
N ASP A 107 -4.46 -11.40 -1.60
CA ASP A 107 -4.99 -12.46 -2.48
C ASP A 107 -4.06 -12.66 -3.69
N GLY A 108 -3.20 -13.69 -3.62
CA GLY A 108 -2.22 -14.04 -4.66
C GLY A 108 -0.88 -13.29 -4.58
N SER A 109 -0.79 -12.20 -3.81
CA SER A 109 0.40 -11.33 -3.76
C SER A 109 0.90 -11.04 -2.33
N PHE A 110 2.08 -10.42 -2.24
CA PHE A 110 2.75 -10.04 -1.00
C PHE A 110 3.22 -8.60 -1.06
N GLY A 111 2.60 -7.74 -0.23
CA GLY A 111 3.05 -6.37 -0.03
C GLY A 111 4.31 -6.31 0.83
N VAL A 112 5.32 -5.57 0.36
CA VAL A 112 6.63 -5.41 0.99
C VAL A 112 6.75 -4.01 1.58
N GLU A 113 6.79 -3.91 2.91
CA GLU A 113 7.07 -2.67 3.64
C GLU A 113 8.52 -2.68 4.15
N LYS A 114 9.26 -1.58 3.93
CA LYS A 114 10.60 -1.32 4.45
C LYS A 114 10.60 -0.01 5.22
N ASP A 115 10.99 -0.05 6.49
CA ASP A 115 11.06 1.10 7.40
C ASP A 115 9.75 1.90 7.50
N GLY A 116 8.61 1.22 7.40
CA GLY A 116 7.28 1.84 7.45
C GLY A 116 6.75 2.35 6.10
N TYR A 117 7.48 2.11 5.01
CA TYR A 117 7.08 2.49 3.65
C TYR A 117 6.85 1.26 2.81
N VAL A 118 5.75 1.20 2.06
CA VAL A 118 5.57 0.12 1.09
C VAL A 118 6.52 0.39 -0.06
N ILE A 119 7.37 -0.58 -0.37
CA ILE A 119 8.41 -0.43 -1.40
C ILE A 119 8.10 -1.24 -2.64
N ALA A 120 7.35 -2.33 -2.52
CA ALA A 120 7.00 -3.20 -3.62
C ALA A 120 5.81 -4.10 -3.28
N GLU A 121 5.28 -4.74 -4.31
CA GLU A 121 4.41 -5.91 -4.20
C GLU A 121 4.98 -7.02 -5.08
N LEU A 122 5.01 -8.23 -4.52
CA LEU A 122 5.54 -9.42 -5.18
C LEU A 122 4.43 -10.46 -5.40
N GLU A 123 4.49 -11.16 -6.51
CA GLU A 123 3.60 -12.28 -6.83
C GLU A 123 4.44 -13.51 -7.16
N HIS A 124 3.94 -14.69 -6.81
CA HIS A 124 4.57 -15.97 -7.12
C HIS A 124 3.70 -16.74 -8.11
N GLU A 125 4.02 -16.62 -9.39
CA GLU A 125 3.40 -17.41 -10.47
C GLU A 125 4.29 -18.65 -10.78
N GLU A 126 5.13 -18.57 -11.81
CA GLU A 126 6.19 -19.56 -12.10
C GLU A 126 7.53 -19.17 -11.43
N ASP A 127 7.77 -17.87 -11.31
CA ASP A 127 8.90 -17.24 -10.63
C ASP A 127 8.38 -16.08 -9.77
N TRP A 128 9.17 -15.63 -8.79
CA TRP A 128 8.87 -14.42 -8.03
C TRP A 128 9.06 -13.18 -8.88
N ILE A 129 7.98 -12.42 -9.09
CA ILE A 129 7.99 -11.18 -9.87
C ILE A 129 7.52 -10.00 -9.03
N GLN A 130 8.09 -8.83 -9.30
CA GLN A 130 7.57 -7.58 -8.77
C GLN A 130 6.45 -7.07 -9.69
N ILE A 131 5.26 -6.86 -9.12
CA ILE A 131 4.08 -6.40 -9.86
C ILE A 131 3.77 -4.91 -9.63
N SER A 132 4.22 -4.33 -8.51
CA SER A 132 4.05 -2.89 -8.23
C SER A 132 5.17 -2.31 -7.34
N GLY A 133 5.22 -0.98 -7.24
CA GLY A 133 6.16 -0.22 -6.39
C GLY A 133 7.52 0.14 -7.01
N MET A 134 8.49 0.49 -6.18
CA MET A 134 9.82 0.92 -6.60
C MET A 134 10.63 -0.26 -7.16
N PRO A 135 11.25 -0.16 -8.35
CA PRO A 135 12.00 -1.26 -8.94
C PRO A 135 13.07 -1.81 -7.99
N LEU A 136 12.91 -3.07 -7.61
CA LEU A 136 13.86 -3.78 -6.77
C LEU A 136 14.92 -4.46 -7.65
N SER A 137 16.13 -4.62 -7.09
CA SER A 137 17.12 -5.47 -7.74
C SER A 137 16.70 -6.93 -7.62
N GLU A 138 17.12 -7.75 -8.59
CA GLU A 138 16.90 -9.21 -8.57
C GLU A 138 17.41 -9.86 -7.28
N GLU A 139 18.54 -9.38 -6.74
CA GLU A 139 19.07 -9.83 -5.46
C GLU A 139 18.08 -9.59 -4.29
N VAL A 140 17.44 -8.42 -4.26
CA VAL A 140 16.46 -8.09 -3.22
C VAL A 140 15.18 -8.92 -3.40
N ILE A 141 14.71 -9.12 -4.65
CA ILE A 141 13.55 -9.96 -4.95
C ILE A 141 13.81 -11.40 -4.46
N ASN A 142 14.93 -12.01 -4.87
CA ASN A 142 15.29 -13.37 -4.47
C ASN A 142 15.39 -13.54 -2.95
N LYS A 143 15.86 -12.50 -2.26
CA LYS A 143 15.95 -12.51 -0.80
C LYS A 143 14.59 -12.42 -0.13
N LEU A 144 13.71 -11.55 -0.63
CA LEU A 144 12.34 -11.44 -0.15
C LEU A 144 11.57 -12.73 -0.39
N ALA A 145 11.66 -13.29 -1.60
CA ALA A 145 11.12 -14.60 -1.97
C ALA A 145 11.51 -15.69 -0.97
N ALA A 146 12.81 -15.85 -0.71
CA ALA A 146 13.30 -16.85 0.24
C ALA A 146 12.76 -16.67 1.66
N ARG A 147 12.50 -15.42 2.10
CA ARG A 147 11.88 -15.14 3.41
C ARG A 147 10.40 -15.47 3.43
N ILE A 148 9.71 -15.28 2.32
CA ILE A 148 8.28 -15.58 2.19
C ILE A 148 8.07 -17.09 2.17
N GLU A 149 8.88 -17.81 1.38
CA GLU A 149 8.88 -19.27 1.33
C GLU A 149 9.19 -19.88 2.71
N ASP A 150 10.24 -19.44 3.40
CA ASP A 150 10.59 -19.93 4.75
C ASP A 150 9.48 -19.70 5.80
N HIS A 151 8.58 -18.74 5.57
CA HIS A 151 7.49 -18.46 6.49
C HIS A 151 6.21 -19.24 6.18
N TYR A 152 5.88 -19.41 4.91
CA TYR A 152 4.59 -19.95 4.46
C TYR A 152 4.64 -21.39 3.91
N GLU A 153 5.84 -21.94 3.67
CA GLU A 153 6.06 -23.35 3.27
C GLU A 153 6.64 -24.21 4.41
#